data_AF-W9GV10-F1
#
_entry.id   AF-W9GV10-F1
#
_cell.length_a   1.000
_cell.length_b   1.000
_cell.length_c   1.000
_cell.angle_alpha   90.00
_cell.angle_beta   90.00
_cell.angle_gamma   90.00
#
_symmetry.space_group_name_H-M   'P 1'
#
loop_
_entity.id
_entity.type
_entity.pdbx_description
1 polymer ?
#
loop_
_entity_poly.entity_id
_entity_poly.type
_entity_poly.pdbx_seq_one_letter_code
_entity_poly.pdbx_strand_id
1 'polypeptide(L)'
;MTSPTPALVAGHLDPEAARRMNKLGVILLIVGDAFFTFSLVFTYLYLRGLNTNGQWLTQKGAHPVSATYTWLVVLVVAASWLAYRWAERGGTDKARIVLGAGLASALVVLDLGLQVGQMVGAGFTPRDGAYQSAWMALAGYHVVHLLLTLFLGVAIVNRARLGRFAETAWHVTMVGYWWTWLVLATVIIAAATSLATTVPRA
;
A
#
# COMPACT_ATOMS: atom_id res chain seq x y z
N MET A 1 -55.54 -24.64 -15.48
CA MET A 1 -54.14 -25.07 -15.31
C MET A 1 -53.27 -23.82 -15.26
N THR A 2 -52.96 -23.34 -14.06
CA THR A 2 -52.09 -22.18 -13.85
C THR A 2 -50.71 -22.69 -13.46
N SER A 3 -49.74 -22.55 -14.36
CA SER A 3 -48.33 -22.80 -14.04
C SER A 3 -47.91 -21.85 -12.91
N PRO A 4 -47.28 -22.33 -11.83
CA PRO A 4 -46.81 -21.43 -10.79
C PRO A 4 -45.69 -20.57 -11.38
N THR A 5 -45.88 -19.25 -11.32
CA THR A 5 -44.81 -18.27 -11.51
C THR A 5 -43.66 -18.64 -10.56
N PRO A 6 -42.44 -18.91 -11.04
CA PRO A 6 -41.33 -19.14 -10.13
C PRO A 6 -41.16 -17.88 -9.29
N ALA A 7 -41.41 -18.00 -7.99
CA ALA A 7 -41.12 -16.96 -7.04
C ALA A 7 -39.66 -16.53 -7.25
N LEU A 8 -39.46 -15.24 -7.45
CA LEU A 8 -38.14 -14.62 -7.57
C LEU A 8 -37.38 -14.95 -6.28
N VAL A 9 -36.59 -16.01 -6.29
CA VAL A 9 -35.77 -16.42 -5.15
C VAL A 9 -34.87 -15.23 -4.85
N ALA A 10 -35.12 -14.59 -3.71
CA ALA A 10 -34.29 -13.51 -3.21
C ALA A 10 -32.83 -13.96 -3.27
N GLY A 11 -32.05 -13.28 -4.12
CA GLY A 11 -30.74 -13.70 -4.56
C GLY A 11 -29.70 -13.77 -3.44
N HIS A 12 -29.64 -14.91 -2.77
CA HIS A 12 -28.44 -15.37 -2.08
C HIS A 12 -27.48 -15.88 -3.17
N LEU A 13 -26.47 -15.07 -3.53
CA LEU A 13 -25.36 -15.57 -4.33
C LEU A 13 -24.74 -16.76 -3.61
N ASP A 14 -24.55 -17.87 -4.33
CA ASP A 14 -23.75 -19.03 -3.88
C ASP A 14 -22.44 -18.53 -3.21
N PRO A 15 -22.07 -19.02 -2.00
CA PRO A 15 -20.87 -18.59 -1.29
C PRO A 15 -19.60 -18.57 -2.15
N GLU A 16 -19.46 -19.50 -3.10
CA GLU A 16 -18.31 -19.53 -4.02
C GLU A 16 -18.40 -18.42 -5.07
N ALA A 17 -19.59 -18.12 -5.60
CA ALA A 17 -19.81 -16.98 -6.49
C ALA A 17 -19.51 -15.65 -5.78
N ALA A 18 -19.98 -15.49 -4.54
CA ALA A 18 -19.70 -14.30 -3.73
C ALA A 18 -18.20 -14.11 -3.47
N ARG A 19 -17.48 -15.20 -3.15
CA ARG A 19 -16.02 -15.19 -2.99
C ARG A 19 -15.30 -14.74 -4.27
N ARG A 20 -15.70 -15.28 -5.43
CA ARG A 20 -15.11 -14.91 -6.73
C ARG A 20 -15.33 -13.44 -7.07
N MET A 21 -16.54 -12.94 -6.83
CA MET A 21 -16.87 -11.53 -7.05
C MET A 21 -16.03 -10.62 -6.15
N ASN A 22 -15.93 -10.93 -4.86
CA ASN A 22 -15.09 -10.17 -3.92
C ASN A 22 -13.61 -10.20 -4.33
N LYS A 23 -13.09 -11.35 -4.77
CA LYS A 23 -11.72 -11.46 -5.28
C LYS A 23 -11.51 -10.55 -6.47
N LEU A 24 -12.43 -10.58 -7.44
CA LEU A 24 -12.36 -9.75 -8.63
C LEU A 24 -12.41 -8.25 -8.27
N GLY A 25 -13.28 -7.86 -7.33
CA GLY A 25 -13.35 -6.49 -6.84
C GLY A 25 -12.02 -6.00 -6.25
N VAL A 26 -11.36 -6.82 -5.41
CA VAL A 26 -10.04 -6.50 -4.85
C VAL A 26 -8.97 -6.40 -5.95
N ILE A 27 -8.98 -7.29 -6.94
CA ILE A 27 -8.03 -7.24 -8.05
C ILE A 27 -8.24 -5.96 -8.88
N LEU A 28 -9.47 -5.63 -9.24
CA LEU A 28 -9.78 -4.42 -10.01
C LEU A 28 -9.43 -3.14 -9.24
N LEU A 29 -9.66 -3.12 -7.92
CA LEU A 29 -9.21 -2.04 -7.05
C LEU A 29 -7.68 -1.87 -7.12
N ILE A 30 -6.93 -2.96 -6.95
CA ILE A 30 -5.45 -2.95 -7.02
C ILE A 30 -4.97 -2.50 -8.41
N VAL A 31 -5.60 -2.97 -9.48
CA VAL A 31 -5.25 -2.56 -10.85
C VAL A 31 -5.51 -1.06 -11.06
N GLY A 32 -6.66 -0.55 -10.61
CA GLY A 32 -6.98 0.87 -10.67
C GLY A 32 -5.97 1.72 -9.89
N ASP A 33 -5.63 1.29 -8.68
CA ASP A 33 -4.63 1.95 -7.87
C ASP A 33 -3.22 1.86 -8.48
N ALA A 34 -2.88 0.76 -9.17
CA ALA A 34 -1.63 0.66 -9.90
C ALA A 34 -1.52 1.70 -11.01
N PHE A 35 -2.57 1.93 -11.79
CA PHE A 35 -2.59 3.02 -12.77
C PHE A 35 -2.40 4.39 -12.09
N PHE A 36 -3.00 4.60 -10.93
CA PHE A 36 -2.80 5.83 -10.15
C PHE A 36 -1.34 6.00 -9.71
N THR A 37 -0.71 4.96 -9.16
CA THR A 37 0.71 4.96 -8.78
C THR A 37 1.63 5.23 -9.96
N PHE A 38 1.41 4.56 -11.09
CA PHE A 38 2.19 4.81 -12.30
C PHE A 38 2.00 6.24 -12.82
N SER A 39 0.80 6.82 -12.69
CA SER A 39 0.58 8.22 -13.07
C SER A 39 1.39 9.19 -12.20
N LEU A 40 1.41 8.99 -10.86
CA LEU A 40 2.20 9.83 -9.95
C LEU A 40 3.71 9.70 -10.21
N VAL A 41 4.19 8.47 -10.43
CA VAL A 41 5.58 8.19 -10.77
C VAL A 41 5.96 8.81 -12.11
N PHE A 42 5.09 8.68 -13.12
CA PHE A 42 5.26 9.33 -14.41
C PHE A 42 5.35 10.84 -14.26
N THR A 43 4.44 11.47 -13.51
CA THR A 43 4.48 12.92 -13.23
C THR A 43 5.81 13.33 -12.59
N TYR A 44 6.28 12.59 -11.58
CA TYR A 44 7.57 12.86 -10.93
C TYR A 44 8.74 12.80 -11.93
N LEU A 45 8.81 11.72 -12.72
CA LEU A 45 9.89 11.53 -13.70
C LEU A 45 9.81 12.52 -14.86
N TYR A 46 8.60 12.87 -15.29
CA TYR A 46 8.37 13.86 -16.34
C TYR A 46 8.86 15.24 -15.91
N LEU A 47 8.46 15.71 -14.73
CA LEU A 47 8.92 16.99 -14.19
C LEU A 47 10.44 17.01 -14.00
N ARG A 48 11.04 15.88 -13.59
CA ARG A 48 12.50 15.73 -13.55
C ARG A 48 13.13 15.82 -14.93
N GLY A 49 12.52 15.19 -15.95
CA GLY A 49 12.98 15.23 -17.33
C GLY A 49 12.91 16.62 -17.96
N LEU A 50 11.99 17.46 -17.52
CA LEU A 50 11.88 18.86 -17.91
C LEU A 50 12.92 19.78 -17.25
N ASN A 51 13.83 19.25 -16.43
CA ASN A 51 14.85 20.03 -15.74
C ASN A 51 15.97 20.52 -16.69
N THR A 52 15.66 21.39 -17.63
CA THR A 52 16.62 21.97 -18.58
C THR A 52 17.49 23.06 -17.95
N ASN A 53 16.98 23.76 -16.92
CA ASN A 53 17.65 24.89 -16.28
C ASN A 53 18.36 24.51 -14.96
N GLY A 54 18.51 23.22 -14.64
CA GLY A 54 19.14 22.77 -13.40
C GLY A 54 18.36 23.11 -12.12
N GLN A 55 17.07 23.46 -12.24
CA GLN A 55 16.20 23.88 -11.15
C GLN A 55 15.35 22.76 -10.54
N TRP A 56 15.71 21.48 -10.74
CA TRP A 56 15.01 20.37 -10.08
C TRP A 56 14.98 20.54 -8.55
N LEU A 57 16.07 21.06 -7.98
CA LEU A 57 16.16 21.49 -6.58
C LEU A 57 16.24 23.02 -6.57
N THR A 58 15.09 23.69 -6.47
CA THR A 58 14.92 25.16 -6.61
C THR A 58 15.51 25.95 -5.44
N GLN A 59 15.53 25.38 -4.24
CA GLN A 59 16.00 26.06 -3.03
C GLN A 59 17.51 25.90 -2.87
N LYS A 60 18.23 27.02 -2.64
CA LYS A 60 19.67 26.99 -2.31
C LYS A 60 19.88 26.16 -1.04
N GLY A 61 20.66 25.09 -1.15
CA GLY A 61 20.90 24.14 -0.05
C GLY A 61 19.83 23.06 0.12
N ALA A 62 18.85 22.98 -0.80
CA ALA A 62 17.94 21.84 -0.80
C ALA A 62 18.67 20.57 -1.25
N HIS A 63 18.46 19.51 -0.47
CA HIS A 63 18.98 18.19 -0.75
C HIS A 63 17.82 17.26 -1.07
N PRO A 64 17.99 16.33 -2.02
CA PRO A 64 17.00 15.30 -2.23
C PRO A 64 16.88 14.46 -0.95
N VAL A 65 15.68 14.00 -0.67
CA VAL A 65 15.43 13.07 0.43
C VAL A 65 16.31 11.82 0.25
N SER A 66 16.91 11.37 1.35
CA SER A 66 17.86 10.26 1.35
C SER A 66 17.26 8.97 0.79
N ALA A 67 17.87 8.45 -0.28
CA ALA A 67 17.51 7.15 -0.85
C ALA A 67 17.63 6.03 0.19
N THR A 68 18.67 6.06 1.02
CA THR A 68 18.87 5.07 2.10
C THR A 68 17.67 5.04 3.05
N TYR A 69 17.13 6.21 3.41
CA TYR A 69 15.95 6.30 4.26
C TYR A 69 14.72 5.72 3.55
N THR A 70 14.52 6.04 2.27
CA THR A 70 13.41 5.49 1.49
C THR A 70 13.48 3.96 1.36
N TRP A 71 14.68 3.40 1.19
CA TRP A 71 14.85 1.94 1.17
C TRP A 71 14.68 1.30 2.55
N LEU A 72 14.95 2.02 3.65
CA LEU A 72 14.60 1.54 4.99
C LEU A 72 13.08 1.35 5.16
N VAL A 73 12.28 2.30 4.66
CA VAL A 73 10.80 2.17 4.60
C VAL A 73 10.41 0.92 3.79
N VAL A 74 11.01 0.71 2.61
CA VAL A 74 10.78 -0.52 1.82
C VAL A 74 11.08 -1.79 2.63
N LEU A 75 12.17 -1.84 3.39
CA LEU A 75 12.54 -3.01 4.18
C LEU A 75 11.54 -3.28 5.31
N VAL A 76 11.04 -2.23 5.98
CA VAL A 76 10.06 -2.38 7.06
C VAL A 76 8.72 -2.87 6.52
N VAL A 77 8.22 -2.30 5.42
CA VAL A 77 6.98 -2.77 4.79
C VAL A 77 7.12 -4.19 4.20
N ALA A 78 8.29 -4.55 3.68
CA ALA A 78 8.57 -5.91 3.22
C ALA A 78 8.59 -6.92 4.40
N ALA A 79 9.18 -6.54 5.54
CA ALA A 79 9.11 -7.35 6.75
C ALA A 79 7.67 -7.51 7.26
N SER A 80 6.86 -6.44 7.19
CA SER A 80 5.43 -6.49 7.50
C SER A 80 4.69 -7.49 6.60
N TRP A 81 4.95 -7.46 5.29
CA TRP A 81 4.40 -8.42 4.34
C TRP A 81 4.81 -9.85 4.64
N LEU A 82 6.08 -10.12 4.99
CA LEU A 82 6.52 -11.46 5.38
C LEU A 82 5.79 -11.98 6.62
N ALA A 83 5.60 -11.13 7.64
CA ALA A 83 4.81 -11.47 8.81
C ALA A 83 3.34 -11.78 8.45
N TYR A 84 2.75 -10.99 7.54
CA TYR A 84 1.39 -11.23 7.07
C TYR A 84 1.27 -12.54 6.27
N ARG A 85 2.24 -12.83 5.40
CA ARG A 85 2.31 -14.08 4.63
C ARG A 85 2.47 -15.29 5.55
N TRP A 86 3.18 -15.15 6.66
CA TRP A 86 3.24 -16.20 7.68
C TRP A 86 1.87 -16.44 8.35
N ALA A 87 1.11 -15.38 8.61
CA ALA A 87 -0.27 -15.45 9.10
C ALA A 87 -1.18 -16.19 8.11
N GLU A 88 -1.14 -15.80 6.85
CA GLU A 88 -1.96 -16.35 5.76
C GLU A 88 -1.68 -17.86 5.54
N ARG A 89 -0.41 -18.27 5.58
CA ARG A 89 -0.01 -19.68 5.50
C ARG A 89 -0.50 -20.53 6.68
N GLY A 90 -0.98 -19.90 7.76
CA GLY A 90 -1.63 -20.58 8.88
C GLY A 90 -3.02 -21.10 8.57
N GLY A 91 -3.61 -20.75 7.42
CA GLY A 91 -4.96 -21.18 7.07
C GLY A 91 -5.98 -20.63 8.05
N THR A 92 -6.68 -21.51 8.78
CA THR A 92 -7.70 -21.15 9.77
C THR A 92 -7.17 -21.13 11.21
N ASP A 93 -5.87 -21.36 11.44
CA ASP A 93 -5.26 -21.30 12.76
C ASP A 93 -5.37 -19.89 13.36
N LYS A 94 -6.25 -19.77 14.36
CA LYS A 94 -6.53 -18.53 15.08
C LYS A 94 -5.27 -17.89 15.65
N ALA A 95 -4.44 -18.66 16.36
CA ALA A 95 -3.28 -18.11 17.05
C ALA A 95 -2.27 -17.55 16.05
N ARG A 96 -2.04 -18.29 14.97
CA ARG A 96 -1.14 -17.89 13.91
C ARG A 96 -1.63 -16.66 13.13
N ILE A 97 -2.93 -16.57 12.83
CA ILE A 97 -3.49 -15.36 12.19
C ILE A 97 -3.34 -14.15 13.12
N VAL A 98 -3.70 -14.28 14.40
CA VAL A 98 -3.61 -13.16 15.36
C VAL A 98 -2.17 -12.68 15.54
N LEU A 99 -1.22 -13.59 15.71
CA LEU A 99 0.19 -13.22 15.89
C LEU A 99 0.79 -12.64 14.61
N GLY A 100 0.58 -13.28 13.46
CA GLY A 100 1.18 -12.85 12.20
C GLY A 100 0.59 -11.53 11.68
N ALA A 101 -0.74 -11.41 11.65
CA ALA A 101 -1.40 -10.17 11.23
C ALA A 101 -1.19 -9.04 12.27
N GLY A 102 -1.08 -9.39 13.56
CA GLY A 102 -0.76 -8.44 14.63
C GLY A 102 0.64 -7.86 14.48
N LEU A 103 1.65 -8.72 14.29
CA LEU A 103 3.03 -8.30 14.01
C LEU A 103 3.11 -7.48 12.72
N ALA A 104 2.46 -7.93 11.64
CA ALA A 104 2.43 -7.19 10.39
C ALA A 104 1.84 -5.79 10.57
N SER A 105 0.74 -5.65 11.32
CA SER A 105 0.10 -4.36 11.61
C SER A 105 1.00 -3.47 12.47
N ALA A 106 1.71 -4.01 13.45
CA ALA A 106 2.67 -3.26 14.26
C ALA A 106 3.83 -2.71 13.40
N LEU A 107 4.31 -3.50 12.43
CA LEU A 107 5.32 -3.06 11.48
C LEU A 107 4.80 -1.98 10.52
N VAL A 108 3.51 -2.01 10.14
CA VAL A 108 2.88 -0.90 9.40
C VAL A 108 2.83 0.38 10.23
N VAL A 109 2.57 0.30 11.53
CA VAL A 109 2.62 1.48 12.43
C VAL A 109 4.04 2.05 12.50
N LEU A 110 5.06 1.18 12.60
CA LEU A 110 6.45 1.60 12.55
C LEU A 110 6.77 2.30 11.22
N ASP A 111 6.37 1.71 10.09
CA ASP A 111 6.57 2.28 8.75
C ASP A 111 5.91 3.66 8.60
N LEU A 112 4.68 3.79 9.12
CA LEU A 112 3.95 5.06 9.14
C LEU A 112 4.71 6.13 9.94
N GLY A 113 5.26 5.77 11.10
CA GLY A 113 6.10 6.68 11.89
C GLY A 113 7.37 7.11 11.15
N LEU A 114 8.04 6.18 10.47
CA LEU A 114 9.21 6.48 9.62
C LEU A 114 8.84 7.40 8.46
N GLN A 115 7.75 7.12 7.75
CA GLN A 115 7.33 7.92 6.60
C GLN A 115 6.92 9.35 7.02
N VAL A 116 6.15 9.49 8.10
CA VAL A 116 5.78 10.80 8.65
C VAL A 116 7.02 11.54 9.15
N GLY A 117 7.93 10.85 9.85
CA GLY A 117 9.21 11.41 10.28
C GLY A 117 10.06 11.91 9.11
N GLN A 118 10.10 11.17 8.00
CA GLN A 118 10.79 11.58 6.78
C GLN A 118 10.15 12.83 6.16
N MET A 119 8.81 12.90 6.11
CA MET A 119 8.08 14.06 5.57
C MET A 119 8.29 15.31 6.42
N VAL A 120 8.25 15.20 7.75
CA VAL A 120 8.49 16.32 8.68
C VAL A 120 9.96 16.75 8.65
N GLY A 121 10.88 15.78 8.61
CA GLY A 121 12.33 16.01 8.57
C GLY A 121 12.86 16.45 7.19
N ALA A 122 12.03 16.45 6.14
CA ALA A 122 12.44 16.82 4.80
C ALA A 122 12.86 18.30 4.67
N GLY A 123 12.40 19.16 5.58
CA GLY A 123 12.78 20.58 5.61
C GLY A 123 12.15 21.43 4.51
N PHE A 124 11.11 20.91 3.83
CA PHE A 124 10.38 21.61 2.78
C PHE A 124 8.89 21.27 2.80
N THR A 125 8.11 22.05 2.05
CA THR A 125 6.67 21.93 1.85
C THR A 125 6.34 21.71 0.36
N PRO A 126 5.12 21.27 0.02
CA PRO A 126 4.68 21.17 -1.38
C PRO A 126 4.70 22.48 -2.18
N ARG A 127 4.88 23.64 -1.53
CA ARG A 127 4.88 24.96 -2.19
C ARG A 127 6.26 25.37 -2.69
N ASP A 128 7.32 24.65 -2.31
CA ASP A 128 8.70 25.07 -2.52
C ASP A 128 9.27 24.73 -3.90
N GLY A 129 8.58 23.89 -4.67
CA GLY A 129 9.00 23.55 -6.03
C GLY A 129 8.37 22.27 -6.56
N ALA A 130 8.68 21.96 -7.83
CA ALA A 130 8.18 20.78 -8.52
C ALA A 130 8.67 19.47 -7.89
N TYR A 131 9.93 19.41 -7.44
CA TYR A 131 10.47 18.25 -6.73
C TYR A 131 9.73 18.03 -5.40
N GLN A 132 9.64 19.07 -4.58
CA GLN A 132 9.06 19.01 -3.24
C GLN A 132 7.58 18.61 -3.30
N SER A 133 6.81 19.18 -4.22
CA SER A 133 5.40 18.84 -4.42
C SER A 133 5.21 17.40 -4.90
N ALA A 134 5.96 16.97 -5.92
CA ALA A 134 5.84 15.63 -6.48
C ALA A 134 6.32 14.56 -5.48
N TRP A 135 7.41 14.80 -4.76
CA TRP A 135 7.86 13.90 -3.70
C TRP A 135 6.85 13.82 -2.55
N MET A 136 6.30 14.95 -2.10
CA MET A 136 5.30 14.94 -1.02
C MET A 136 3.99 14.26 -1.44
N ALA A 137 3.60 14.36 -2.71
CA ALA A 137 2.45 13.62 -3.25
C ALA A 137 2.68 12.10 -3.21
N LEU A 138 3.87 11.63 -3.60
CA LEU A 138 4.25 10.21 -3.51
C LEU A 138 4.31 9.72 -2.06
N ALA A 139 4.92 10.49 -1.16
CA ALA A 139 5.01 10.18 0.26
C ALA A 139 3.61 10.15 0.92
N GLY A 140 2.76 11.14 0.61
CA GLY A 140 1.39 11.20 1.08
C GLY A 140 0.52 10.04 0.57
N TYR A 141 0.69 9.65 -0.70
CA TYR A 141 0.06 8.45 -1.24
C TYR A 141 0.45 7.21 -0.42
N HIS A 142 1.74 7.02 -0.10
CA HIS A 142 2.19 5.90 0.73
C HIS A 142 1.59 5.96 2.15
N VAL A 143 1.53 7.14 2.78
CA VAL A 143 0.87 7.31 4.09
C VAL A 143 -0.59 6.85 4.07
N VAL A 144 -1.36 7.24 3.05
CA VAL A 144 -2.76 6.81 2.91
C VAL A 144 -2.84 5.28 2.79
N HIS A 145 -1.94 4.67 2.01
CA HIS A 145 -1.89 3.22 1.84
C HIS A 145 -1.51 2.47 3.11
N LEU A 146 -0.61 3.02 3.92
CA LEU A 146 -0.29 2.47 5.25
C LEU A 146 -1.49 2.53 6.18
N LEU A 147 -2.24 3.64 6.19
CA LEU A 147 -3.45 3.77 7.01
C LEU A 147 -4.55 2.78 6.59
N LEU A 148 -4.77 2.61 5.28
CA LEU A 148 -5.71 1.61 4.76
C LEU A 148 -5.27 0.18 5.13
N THR A 149 -3.98 -0.12 5.01
CA THR A 149 -3.43 -1.43 5.34
C THR A 149 -3.53 -1.71 6.84
N LEU A 150 -3.26 -0.71 7.68
CA LEU A 150 -3.42 -0.82 9.13
C LEU A 150 -4.88 -1.10 9.51
N PHE A 151 -5.82 -0.38 8.89
CA PHE A 151 -7.25 -0.61 9.10
C PHE A 151 -7.64 -2.07 8.76
N LEU A 152 -7.19 -2.58 7.61
CA LEU A 152 -7.42 -3.97 7.20
C LEU A 152 -6.75 -4.97 8.15
N GLY A 153 -5.50 -4.72 8.55
CA GLY A 153 -4.76 -5.56 9.49
C GLY A 153 -5.44 -5.68 10.85
N VAL A 154 -5.87 -4.56 11.43
CA VAL A 154 -6.65 -4.52 12.68
C VAL A 154 -7.98 -5.26 12.52
N ALA A 155 -8.66 -5.10 11.39
CA ALA A 155 -9.90 -5.83 11.10
C ALA A 155 -9.67 -7.35 11.06
N ILE A 156 -8.60 -7.82 10.42
CA ILE A 156 -8.22 -9.24 10.40
C ILE A 156 -7.92 -9.74 11.82
N VAL A 157 -7.10 -9.04 12.58
CA VAL A 157 -6.75 -9.42 13.97
C VAL A 157 -8.00 -9.52 14.84
N ASN A 158 -8.89 -8.52 14.78
CA ASN A 158 -10.12 -8.51 15.57
C ASN A 158 -11.06 -9.65 15.18
N ARG A 159 -11.25 -9.91 13.87
CA ARG A 159 -12.07 -11.03 13.40
C ARG A 159 -11.48 -12.39 13.79
N ALA A 160 -10.16 -12.54 13.74
CA ALA A 160 -9.47 -13.76 14.16
C ALA A 160 -9.60 -14.00 15.67
N ARG A 161 -9.45 -12.97 16.52
CA ARG A 161 -9.68 -13.07 17.98
C ARG A 161 -11.07 -13.59 18.31
N LEU A 162 -12.08 -13.19 17.52
CA LEU A 162 -13.47 -13.62 17.64
C LEU A 162 -13.76 -14.98 16.97
N GLY A 163 -12.75 -15.68 16.43
CA GLY A 163 -12.91 -17.00 15.83
C GLY A 163 -13.62 -17.01 14.47
N ARG A 164 -13.77 -15.87 13.80
CA ARG A 164 -14.57 -15.73 12.57
C ARG A 164 -13.93 -16.34 11.31
N PHE A 165 -12.79 -17.02 11.44
CA PHE A 165 -12.09 -17.71 10.36
C PHE A 165 -12.02 -19.23 10.57
N ALA A 166 -12.80 -19.78 11.50
CA ALA A 166 -12.74 -21.20 11.85
C ALA A 166 -13.00 -22.14 10.65
N GLU A 167 -13.93 -21.76 9.77
CA GLU A 167 -14.29 -22.56 8.59
C GLU A 167 -13.53 -22.14 7.33
N THR A 168 -13.24 -20.84 7.18
CA THR A 168 -12.54 -20.33 6.01
C THR A 168 -11.79 -19.03 6.29
N ALA A 169 -10.62 -18.90 5.67
CA ALA A 169 -9.73 -17.75 5.81
C ALA A 169 -9.54 -16.97 4.49
N TRP A 170 -10.45 -17.10 3.52
CA TRP A 170 -10.28 -16.43 2.21
C TRP A 170 -10.17 -14.90 2.32
N HIS A 171 -10.77 -14.28 3.34
CA HIS A 171 -10.62 -12.85 3.62
C HIS A 171 -9.18 -12.47 3.96
N VAL A 172 -8.47 -13.35 4.70
CA VAL A 172 -7.05 -13.17 5.04
C VAL A 172 -6.21 -13.16 3.76
N THR A 173 -6.50 -14.06 2.82
CA THR A 173 -5.86 -14.10 1.50
C THR A 173 -6.15 -12.85 0.67
N MET A 174 -7.40 -12.35 0.67
CA MET A 174 -7.73 -11.12 -0.07
C MET A 174 -6.98 -9.89 0.46
N VAL A 175 -6.90 -9.74 1.79
CA VAL A 175 -6.08 -8.68 2.39
C VAL A 175 -4.59 -8.91 2.11
N GLY A 176 -4.15 -10.15 1.95
CA GLY A 176 -2.79 -10.49 1.51
C GLY A 176 -2.45 -9.98 0.10
N TYR A 177 -3.42 -9.91 -0.81
CA TYR A 177 -3.22 -9.29 -2.13
C TYR A 177 -2.95 -7.78 -1.99
N TRP A 178 -3.73 -7.09 -1.17
CA TRP A 178 -3.51 -5.67 -0.88
C TRP A 178 -2.15 -5.43 -0.22
N TRP A 179 -1.75 -6.26 0.75
CA TRP A 179 -0.44 -6.16 1.41
C TRP A 179 0.72 -6.38 0.43
N THR A 180 0.55 -7.30 -0.52
CA THR A 180 1.55 -7.54 -1.58
C THR A 180 1.63 -6.33 -2.51
N TRP A 181 0.49 -5.76 -2.88
CA TRP A 181 0.43 -4.54 -3.68
C TRP A 181 1.12 -3.36 -2.99
N LEU A 182 0.87 -3.15 -1.69
CA LEU A 182 1.54 -2.12 -0.89
C LEU A 182 3.06 -2.19 -1.05
N VAL A 183 3.68 -3.35 -0.84
CA VAL A 183 5.14 -3.51 -1.00
C VAL A 183 5.60 -3.18 -2.42
N LEU A 184 4.88 -3.66 -3.44
CA LEU A 184 5.23 -3.38 -4.84
C LEU A 184 5.15 -1.89 -5.14
N ALA A 185 4.08 -1.22 -4.72
CA ALA A 185 3.92 0.23 -4.88
C ALA A 185 5.04 1.00 -4.17
N THR A 186 5.38 0.64 -2.93
CA THR A 186 6.49 1.27 -2.19
C THR A 186 7.82 1.07 -2.90
N VAL A 187 8.10 -0.13 -3.43
CA VAL A 187 9.33 -0.40 -4.21
C VAL A 187 9.39 0.46 -5.47
N ILE A 188 8.29 0.56 -6.22
CA ILE A 188 8.20 1.39 -7.43
C ILE A 188 8.49 2.86 -7.09
N ILE A 189 7.87 3.38 -6.04
CA ILE A 189 8.06 4.76 -5.57
C ILE A 189 9.51 4.98 -5.10
N ALA A 190 10.07 4.05 -4.34
CA ALA A 190 11.43 4.11 -3.85
C ALA A 190 12.46 4.13 -5.00
N ALA A 191 12.26 3.28 -6.01
CA ALA A 191 13.09 3.26 -7.20
C ALA A 191 13.02 4.59 -7.95
N ALA A 192 11.81 5.12 -8.19
CA ALA A 192 11.63 6.38 -8.89
C ALA A 192 12.28 7.56 -8.16
N THR A 193 12.08 7.65 -6.85
CA THR A 193 12.62 8.75 -6.03
C THR A 193 14.14 8.65 -5.84
N SER A 194 14.70 7.45 -5.81
CA SER A 194 16.15 7.23 -5.78
C SER A 194 16.87 7.79 -7.01
N LEU A 195 16.20 7.89 -8.17
CA LEU A 195 16.79 8.53 -9.34
C LEU A 195 17.04 10.03 -9.14
N ALA A 196 16.39 10.70 -8.18
CA ALA A 196 16.67 12.12 -7.92
C ALA A 196 17.99 12.36 -7.18
N THR A 197 18.60 11.35 -6.54
CA THR A 197 19.90 11.53 -5.88
C THR A 197 21.08 11.51 -6.86
N THR A 198 20.86 11.14 -8.11
CA THR A 198 21.86 11.10 -9.17
C THR A 198 21.72 12.34 -10.07
N VAL A 199 22.08 13.51 -9.56
CA VAL A 199 22.29 14.70 -10.41
C VAL A 199 23.80 14.79 -10.68
N PRO A 200 24.26 14.69 -11.94
CA PRO A 200 25.66 14.96 -12.28
C PRO A 200 25.99 16.38 -11.85
N ARG A 201 27.06 16.56 -11.07
CA ARG A 201 27.62 17.90 -10.85
C ARG A 201 28.16 18.37 -12.20
N ALA A 202 27.54 19.40 -12.76
CA ALA A 202 28.12 20.17 -13.86
C ALA A 202 29.27 21.02 -13.32
#